data_AF-A0A2P5K2S3-F1
#
_entry.id   AF-A0A2P5K2S3-F1
#
_cell.length_a   1.000
_cell.length_b   1.000
_cell.length_c   1.000
_cell.angle_alpha   90.00
_cell.angle_beta   90.00
_cell.angle_gamma   90.00
#
_symmetry.space_group_name_H-M   'P 1'
#
loop_
_entity.id
_entity.type
_entity.pdbx_description
1 polymer ?
#
loop_
_entity_poly.entity_id
_entity_poly.type
_entity_poly.pdbx_seq_one_letter_code
_entity_poly.pdbx_strand_id
1 'polypeptide(L)'
;MSGSIALADSASNLLYNWTWSNETDVGYAYIVNAGASINWSALHALGCDSDNTLNASGQDFLDADTNLGMVVGSNNATGFVNNNITELFSSGDPGNATNTTSFTVYGTGIPNVPIINSIMMTNHTSIESANFVTGILWDATSDKNGYYDTTDDETLVFVTKITVAAKGLGSNKHNCEFAAPCTLNPVVGGDMDIYMELK
;
A
#
# COMPACT_ATOMS: atom_id res chain seq x y z
N MET A 1 17.94 -0.73 1.20
CA MET A 1 18.18 -0.17 2.56
C MET A 1 16.89 -0.29 3.35
N SER A 2 16.93 -0.39 4.68
CA SER A 2 15.72 -0.40 5.52
C SER A 2 15.84 0.62 6.64
N GLY A 3 14.70 1.15 7.09
CA GLY A 3 14.59 1.98 8.28
C GLY A 3 13.15 2.02 8.77
N SER A 4 12.96 2.31 10.05
CA SER A 4 11.66 2.38 10.70
C SER A 4 11.20 3.83 10.83
N ILE A 5 9.92 4.09 10.57
CA ILE A 5 9.28 5.38 10.89
C ILE A 5 8.24 5.12 11.98
N ALA A 6 8.38 5.83 13.11
CA ALA A 6 7.33 5.92 14.12
C ALA A 6 6.32 6.99 13.67
N LEU A 7 5.06 6.61 13.45
CA LEU A 7 3.99 7.54 13.09
C LEU A 7 3.43 8.21 14.36
N ALA A 8 3.88 9.43 14.70
CA ALA A 8 3.48 10.08 15.96
C ALA A 8 2.58 11.33 15.80
N ASP A 9 1.39 11.17 16.38
CA ASP A 9 0.45 12.14 16.98
C ASP A 9 -0.19 13.26 16.13
N SER A 10 -1.35 13.71 16.64
CA SER A 10 -2.27 14.69 16.07
C SER A 10 -1.68 16.06 15.72
N ALA A 11 -0.39 16.31 15.96
CA ALA A 11 0.25 17.61 15.78
C ALA A 11 1.48 17.65 14.86
N SER A 12 2.00 16.54 14.32
CA SER A 12 3.32 16.57 13.65
C SER A 12 3.39 15.87 12.30
N ASN A 13 3.57 16.64 11.22
CA ASN A 13 4.14 16.14 9.96
C ASN A 13 5.60 15.75 10.21
N LEU A 14 5.90 14.45 10.28
CA LEU A 14 7.29 13.98 10.36
C LEU A 14 7.88 13.87 8.95
N LEU A 15 8.91 14.67 8.66
CA LEU A 15 9.69 14.58 7.42
C LEU A 15 10.98 13.78 7.69
N TYR A 16 11.07 12.57 7.15
CA TYR A 16 12.30 11.78 7.15
C TYR A 16 13.07 12.01 5.85
N ASN A 17 14.29 12.54 5.96
CA ASN A 17 15.19 12.72 4.82
C ASN A 17 16.23 11.60 4.80
N TRP A 18 16.13 10.70 3.83
CA TRP A 18 17.21 9.77 3.47
C TRP A 18 17.90 10.27 2.21
N THR A 19 19.13 10.75 2.35
CA THR A 19 19.98 11.11 1.21
C THR A 19 20.74 9.88 0.73
N TRP A 20 20.62 9.51 -0.55
CA TRP A 20 21.51 8.54 -1.19
C TRP A 20 22.17 9.17 -2.41
N SER A 21 23.43 8.81 -2.68
CA SER A 21 24.33 9.57 -3.56
C SER A 21 23.99 9.52 -5.07
N ASN A 22 22.91 8.85 -5.46
CA ASN A 22 22.49 8.63 -6.85
C ASN A 22 20.95 8.59 -6.95
N GLU A 23 20.28 9.70 -6.63
CA GLU A 23 18.81 9.77 -6.75
C GLU A 23 18.37 9.56 -8.21
N THR A 24 17.64 8.48 -8.45
CA THR A 24 17.09 8.10 -9.76
C THR A 24 15.58 7.86 -9.61
N ASP A 25 14.81 8.02 -10.69
CA ASP A 25 13.39 7.59 -10.76
C ASP A 25 13.24 6.06 -10.83
N VAL A 26 14.28 5.35 -10.42
CA VAL A 26 14.44 3.92 -10.62
C VAL A 26 14.51 3.26 -9.25
N GLY A 27 13.34 2.94 -8.73
CA GLY A 27 13.22 2.25 -7.46
C GLY A 27 11.83 2.33 -6.86
N TYR A 28 11.68 1.65 -5.74
CA TYR A 28 10.41 1.51 -5.04
C TYR A 28 10.64 1.62 -3.53
N ALA A 29 9.65 2.21 -2.86
CA ALA A 29 9.51 2.14 -1.42
C ALA A 29 8.39 1.15 -1.09
N TYR A 30 8.64 0.30 -0.10
CA TYR A 30 7.69 -0.66 0.43
C TYR A 30 7.41 -0.34 1.89
N ILE A 31 6.13 -0.30 2.24
CA ILE A 31 5.66 0.00 3.59
C ILE A 31 4.88 -1.21 4.08
N VAL A 32 5.26 -1.69 5.27
CA VAL A 32 4.65 -2.86 5.91
C VAL A 32 4.45 -2.60 7.40
N ASN A 33 3.63 -3.46 8.02
CA ASN A 33 3.53 -3.47 9.48
C ASN A 33 4.91 -3.74 10.10
N ALA A 34 5.29 -2.99 11.13
CA ALA A 34 6.61 -3.15 11.74
C ALA A 34 6.82 -4.55 12.30
N GLY A 35 8.01 -5.10 12.04
CA GLY A 35 8.38 -6.46 12.45
C GLY A 35 7.81 -7.57 11.55
N ALA A 36 7.05 -7.24 10.51
CA ALA A 36 6.61 -8.23 9.53
C ALA A 36 7.81 -8.82 8.76
N SER A 37 7.79 -10.14 8.55
CA SER A 37 8.78 -10.84 7.75
C SER A 37 8.26 -11.04 6.34
N ILE A 38 8.77 -10.26 5.38
CA ILE A 38 8.31 -10.30 3.98
C ILE A 38 9.18 -11.22 3.13
N ASN A 39 8.55 -12.16 2.43
CA ASN A 39 9.13 -12.89 1.33
C ASN A 39 8.85 -12.17 0.01
N TRP A 40 9.79 -11.32 -0.41
CA TRP A 40 9.68 -10.52 -1.63
C TRP A 40 9.43 -11.32 -2.92
N SER A 41 9.72 -12.62 -2.92
CA SER A 41 9.51 -13.50 -4.07
C SER A 41 8.11 -14.14 -4.14
N ALA A 42 7.33 -14.03 -3.06
CA ALA A 42 5.96 -14.54 -2.94
C ALA A 42 4.91 -13.42 -2.91
N LEU A 43 5.25 -12.26 -3.48
CA LEU A 43 4.35 -11.12 -3.53
C LEU A 43 3.41 -11.17 -4.73
N HIS A 44 2.14 -10.92 -4.47
CA HIS A 44 1.07 -10.87 -5.46
C HIS A 44 0.25 -9.59 -5.31
N ALA A 45 -0.44 -9.17 -6.37
CA ALA A 45 -1.37 -8.04 -6.29
C ALA A 45 -2.58 -8.41 -5.42
N LEU A 46 -3.04 -7.49 -4.57
CA LEU A 46 -4.30 -7.69 -3.85
C LEU A 46 -5.48 -7.71 -4.85
N GLY A 47 -6.39 -8.67 -4.72
CA GLY A 47 -7.42 -8.96 -5.73
C GLY A 47 -7.00 -10.02 -6.76
N CYS A 48 -5.78 -10.56 -6.64
CA CYS A 48 -5.28 -11.65 -7.46
C CYS A 48 -4.88 -12.86 -6.60
N ASP A 49 -5.13 -14.04 -7.16
CA ASP A 49 -4.67 -15.33 -6.65
C ASP A 49 -3.13 -15.42 -6.74
N SER A 50 -2.52 -16.39 -6.04
CA SER A 50 -1.08 -16.62 -6.05
C SER A 50 -0.51 -17.10 -7.40
N ASP A 51 -1.38 -17.38 -8.38
CA ASP A 51 -0.99 -17.57 -9.79
C ASP A 51 -1.06 -16.30 -10.65
N ASN A 52 -1.40 -15.16 -10.04
CA ASN A 52 -1.61 -13.84 -10.63
C ASN A 52 -2.86 -13.71 -11.54
N THR A 53 -3.81 -14.63 -11.43
CA THR A 53 -5.15 -14.46 -12.01
C THR A 53 -6.06 -13.68 -11.04
N LEU A 54 -7.15 -13.09 -11.52
CA LEU A 54 -8.10 -12.38 -10.65
C LEU A 54 -8.80 -13.37 -9.72
N ASN A 55 -8.90 -13.05 -8.43
CA ASN A 55 -9.58 -13.91 -7.49
C ASN A 55 -11.08 -13.98 -7.81
N ALA A 56 -11.57 -15.19 -8.04
CA ALA A 56 -12.98 -15.46 -8.33
C ALA A 56 -13.92 -15.17 -7.14
N SER A 57 -13.42 -15.17 -5.90
CA SER A 57 -14.20 -14.81 -4.71
C SER A 57 -14.61 -13.33 -4.71
N GLY A 58 -13.74 -12.49 -5.25
CA GLY A 58 -13.86 -11.03 -5.23
C GLY A 58 -14.05 -10.45 -3.83
N GLN A 59 -13.39 -11.02 -2.81
CA GLN A 59 -13.49 -10.56 -1.42
C GLN A 59 -12.19 -9.94 -0.87
N ASP A 60 -11.05 -10.04 -1.55
CA ASP A 60 -9.74 -9.62 -1.04
C ASP A 60 -9.71 -8.22 -0.44
N PHE A 61 -10.39 -7.24 -1.06
CA PHE A 61 -10.44 -5.88 -0.52
C PHE A 61 -11.26 -5.78 0.77
N LEU A 62 -12.36 -6.55 0.88
CA LEU A 62 -13.18 -6.62 2.08
C LEU A 62 -12.49 -7.42 3.19
N ASP A 63 -11.77 -8.48 2.82
CA ASP A 63 -10.97 -9.26 3.75
C ASP A 63 -9.81 -8.41 4.30
N ALA A 64 -9.18 -7.59 3.45
CA ALA A 64 -8.15 -6.64 3.88
C ALA A 64 -8.73 -5.59 4.84
N ASP A 65 -9.92 -5.07 4.55
CA ASP A 65 -10.64 -4.20 5.48
C ASP A 65 -10.96 -4.89 6.81
N THR A 66 -11.27 -6.19 6.78
CA THR A 66 -11.57 -6.97 7.98
C THR A 66 -10.32 -7.22 8.82
N ASN A 67 -9.24 -7.69 8.21
CA ASN A 67 -7.95 -7.97 8.85
C ASN A 67 -7.34 -6.72 9.48
N LEU A 68 -7.53 -5.56 8.83
CA LEU A 68 -7.08 -4.28 9.34
C LEU A 68 -8.09 -3.60 10.29
N GLY A 69 -9.25 -4.19 10.54
CA GLY A 69 -10.29 -3.62 11.41
C GLY A 69 -10.85 -2.28 10.89
N MET A 70 -10.97 -2.15 9.57
CA MET A 70 -11.41 -0.97 8.82
C MET A 70 -12.79 -1.11 8.16
N VAL A 71 -13.49 -2.22 8.42
CA VAL A 71 -14.86 -2.43 7.91
C VAL A 71 -15.77 -1.26 8.27
N VAL A 72 -16.70 -0.90 7.38
CA VAL A 72 -17.62 0.23 7.59
C VAL A 72 -18.36 0.07 8.92
N GLY A 73 -18.30 1.09 9.79
CA GLY A 73 -18.90 1.06 11.13
C GLY A 73 -17.99 0.55 12.26
N SER A 74 -16.74 0.16 11.98
CA SER A 74 -15.73 -0.22 12.98
C SER A 74 -14.78 0.94 13.36
N ASN A 75 -13.49 0.68 13.58
CA ASN A 75 -12.45 1.65 14.01
C ASN A 75 -12.23 2.83 13.02
N ASN A 76 -12.97 2.87 11.91
CA ASN A 76 -13.12 4.04 11.04
C ASN A 76 -13.94 5.18 11.70
N ALA A 77 -13.73 5.39 13.00
CA ALA A 77 -14.60 6.17 13.89
C ALA A 77 -14.32 7.69 13.91
N THR A 78 -13.52 8.23 12.99
CA THR A 78 -13.10 9.65 13.03
C THR A 78 -13.71 10.56 11.96
N GLY A 79 -14.80 10.17 11.31
CA GLY A 79 -15.60 11.09 10.49
C GLY A 79 -15.17 11.24 9.03
N PHE A 80 -14.33 10.34 8.52
CA PHE A 80 -14.13 10.16 7.08
C PHE A 80 -14.96 8.96 6.61
N VAL A 81 -16.16 9.24 6.14
CA VAL A 81 -16.98 8.24 5.43
C VAL A 81 -16.16 7.74 4.23
N ASN A 82 -16.11 6.43 4.00
CA ASN A 82 -15.45 5.79 2.86
C ASN A 82 -13.92 5.90 2.80
N ASN A 83 -13.25 5.74 3.94
CA ASN A 83 -11.78 5.74 4.05
C ASN A 83 -11.23 4.34 4.43
N ASN A 84 -11.55 3.34 3.63
CA ASN A 84 -11.05 1.97 3.78
C ASN A 84 -10.53 1.45 2.42
N ILE A 85 -9.92 0.26 2.41
CA ILE A 85 -9.30 -0.29 1.21
C ILE A 85 -10.34 -0.48 0.10
N THR A 86 -11.50 -1.07 0.42
CA THR A 86 -12.56 -1.30 -0.58
C THR A 86 -13.02 0.01 -1.23
N GLU A 87 -13.28 1.05 -0.45
CA GLU A 87 -13.75 2.32 -1.00
C GLU A 87 -12.65 3.03 -1.82
N LEU A 88 -11.40 2.99 -1.36
CA LEU A 88 -10.31 3.72 -1.99
C LEU A 88 -9.79 3.05 -3.28
N PHE A 89 -9.57 1.73 -3.24
CA PHE A 89 -8.94 0.98 -4.32
C PHE A 89 -9.94 0.38 -5.31
N SER A 90 -11.18 0.16 -4.87
CA SER A 90 -12.18 -0.56 -5.66
C SER A 90 -13.50 0.20 -5.83
N SER A 91 -13.57 1.46 -5.38
CA SER A 91 -14.77 2.32 -5.46
C SER A 91 -16.02 1.65 -4.86
N GLY A 92 -15.84 0.82 -3.83
CA GLY A 92 -16.91 0.10 -3.15
C GLY A 92 -17.25 -1.27 -3.76
N ASP A 93 -16.60 -1.71 -4.83
CA ASP A 93 -16.76 -3.06 -5.39
C ASP A 93 -15.62 -3.97 -4.88
N PRO A 94 -15.84 -4.83 -3.87
CA PRO A 94 -14.76 -5.66 -3.31
C PRO A 94 -14.18 -6.68 -4.31
N GLY A 95 -14.82 -6.88 -5.48
CA GLY A 95 -14.33 -7.81 -6.49
C GLY A 95 -13.40 -7.23 -7.54
N ASN A 96 -13.34 -5.90 -7.71
CA ASN A 96 -12.64 -5.29 -8.84
C ASN A 96 -11.93 -3.99 -8.47
N ALA A 97 -10.60 -3.97 -8.63
CA ALA A 97 -9.82 -2.75 -8.53
C ALA A 97 -10.30 -1.70 -9.56
N THR A 98 -10.43 -0.44 -9.14
CA THR A 98 -10.83 0.65 -10.05
C THR A 98 -9.70 1.03 -11.01
N ASN A 99 -8.46 1.06 -10.50
CA ASN A 99 -7.27 1.33 -11.30
C ASN A 99 -6.19 0.33 -10.91
N THR A 100 -5.42 -0.11 -11.89
CA THR A 100 -4.30 -1.03 -11.69
C THR A 100 -3.07 -0.57 -12.44
N THR A 101 -1.89 -0.95 -11.96
CA THR A 101 -0.64 -0.82 -12.72
C THR A 101 0.25 -2.03 -12.49
N SER A 102 1.46 -2.00 -13.04
CA SER A 102 2.48 -3.01 -12.80
C SER A 102 3.63 -2.43 -11.98
N PHE A 103 4.11 -3.21 -11.01
CA PHE A 103 5.32 -2.90 -10.25
C PHE A 103 6.41 -3.92 -10.56
N THR A 104 7.67 -3.56 -10.39
CA THR A 104 8.80 -4.51 -10.49
C THR A 104 9.49 -4.61 -9.14
N VAL A 105 9.27 -5.69 -8.42
CA VAL A 105 9.79 -5.90 -7.06
C VAL A 105 11.00 -6.83 -7.13
N TYR A 106 12.18 -6.32 -6.81
CA TYR A 106 13.46 -7.06 -6.89
C TYR A 106 13.69 -7.80 -8.22
N GLY A 107 13.21 -7.22 -9.32
CA GLY A 107 13.33 -7.78 -10.67
C GLY A 107 12.15 -8.64 -11.13
N THR A 108 11.19 -8.92 -10.26
CA THR A 108 9.95 -9.64 -10.59
C THR A 108 8.84 -8.65 -10.94
N GLY A 109 8.27 -8.77 -12.14
CA GLY A 109 7.12 -7.97 -12.54
C GLY A 109 5.83 -8.51 -11.90
N ILE A 110 5.10 -7.64 -11.19
CA ILE A 110 3.80 -7.95 -10.60
C ILE A 110 2.74 -7.12 -11.36
N PRO A 111 1.89 -7.74 -12.19
CA PRO A 111 0.84 -7.06 -12.92
C PRO A 111 -0.39 -6.80 -12.04
N ASN A 112 -1.34 -6.01 -12.55
CA ASN A 112 -2.67 -5.81 -11.96
C ASN A 112 -2.69 -5.31 -10.51
N VAL A 113 -1.61 -4.64 -10.06
CA VAL A 113 -1.53 -4.10 -8.71
C VAL A 113 -2.56 -2.97 -8.56
N PRO A 114 -3.54 -3.08 -7.66
CA PRO A 114 -4.53 -2.03 -7.44
C PRO A 114 -3.84 -0.78 -6.91
N ILE A 115 -4.18 0.40 -7.43
CA ILE A 115 -3.51 1.66 -7.07
C ILE A 115 -4.46 2.78 -6.67
N ILE A 116 -3.96 3.68 -5.83
CA ILE A 116 -4.57 4.97 -5.50
C ILE A 116 -3.61 6.14 -5.72
N ASN A 117 -4.17 7.34 -5.85
CA ASN A 117 -3.41 8.58 -5.90
C ASN A 117 -3.03 9.03 -4.48
N SER A 118 -1.75 8.95 -4.14
CA SER A 118 -1.26 9.25 -2.79
C SER A 118 -1.47 10.70 -2.37
N ILE A 119 -1.58 11.64 -3.32
CA ILE A 119 -1.73 13.08 -3.05
C ILE A 119 -3.17 13.58 -3.14
N MET A 120 -4.09 12.73 -3.59
CA MET A 120 -5.52 13.05 -3.76
C MET A 120 -6.34 11.76 -3.69
N MET A 121 -6.41 11.13 -2.52
CA MET A 121 -7.03 9.80 -2.33
C MET A 121 -8.52 9.75 -2.69
N THR A 122 -9.22 10.90 -2.77
CA THR A 122 -10.62 10.99 -3.21
C THR A 122 -10.79 11.01 -4.73
N ASN A 123 -9.70 10.94 -5.50
CA ASN A 123 -9.74 10.92 -6.96
C ASN A 123 -9.46 9.50 -7.47
N HIS A 124 -10.52 8.86 -7.96
CA HIS A 124 -10.48 7.47 -8.44
C HIS A 124 -10.44 7.34 -9.97
N THR A 125 -10.45 8.44 -10.74
CA THR A 125 -10.67 8.38 -12.21
C THR A 125 -9.44 8.72 -13.05
N SER A 126 -8.32 9.11 -12.45
CA SER A 126 -7.09 9.47 -13.18
C SER A 126 -5.85 9.30 -12.29
N ILE A 127 -5.55 8.05 -11.97
CA ILE A 127 -4.48 7.70 -11.01
C ILE A 127 -3.15 7.42 -11.72
N GLU A 128 -3.19 6.80 -12.90
CA GLU A 128 -1.97 6.36 -13.62
C GLU A 128 -1.00 7.50 -14.00
N SER A 129 -1.50 8.73 -14.08
CA SER A 129 -0.70 9.93 -14.37
C SER A 129 -0.32 10.75 -13.14
N ALA A 130 -0.70 10.28 -11.94
CA ALA A 130 -0.32 10.94 -10.70
C ALA A 130 1.18 10.83 -10.45
N ASN A 131 1.78 11.89 -9.91
CA ASN A 131 3.20 11.90 -9.53
C ASN A 131 3.53 10.84 -8.47
N PHE A 132 2.58 10.57 -7.58
CA PHE A 132 2.70 9.58 -6.52
C PHE A 132 1.47 8.69 -6.51
N VAL A 133 1.73 7.40 -6.61
CA VAL A 133 0.73 6.35 -6.55
C VAL A 133 1.14 5.34 -5.49
N THR A 134 0.16 4.78 -4.79
CA THR A 134 0.39 3.66 -3.87
C THR A 134 -0.38 2.45 -4.37
N GLY A 135 0.32 1.32 -4.48
CA GLY A 135 -0.27 0.02 -4.77
C GLY A 135 -0.33 -0.87 -3.54
N ILE A 136 -1.16 -1.91 -3.58
CA ILE A 136 -1.24 -2.94 -2.53
C ILE A 136 -0.89 -4.31 -3.09
N LEU A 137 0.02 -4.97 -2.40
CA LEU A 137 0.42 -6.35 -2.59
C LEU A 137 0.12 -7.16 -1.32
N TRP A 138 0.18 -8.47 -1.42
CA TRP A 138 0.14 -9.40 -0.29
C TRP A 138 1.23 -10.46 -0.42
N ASP A 139 1.73 -10.93 0.72
CA ASP A 139 2.72 -12.01 0.82
C ASP A 139 2.03 -13.36 1.02
N ALA A 140 2.10 -14.21 0.01
CA ALA A 140 1.48 -15.53 -0.01
C ALA A 140 2.27 -16.61 0.75
N THR A 141 3.28 -16.26 1.55
CA THR A 141 4.10 -17.25 2.27
C THR A 141 3.27 -18.10 3.26
N SER A 142 2.23 -17.53 3.85
CA SER A 142 1.33 -18.21 4.80
C SER A 142 0.04 -18.74 4.16
N ASP A 143 -0.17 -18.46 2.87
CA ASP A 143 -1.36 -18.84 2.10
C ASP A 143 -1.56 -20.35 2.07
N LYS A 144 -2.81 -20.79 2.27
CA LYS A 144 -3.22 -22.20 2.16
C LYS A 144 -4.31 -22.45 1.13
N ASN A 145 -4.91 -21.41 0.56
CA ASN A 145 -6.13 -21.52 -0.24
C ASN A 145 -5.97 -20.93 -1.66
N GLY A 146 -4.87 -20.23 -1.93
CA GLY A 146 -4.54 -19.62 -3.21
C GLY A 146 -4.82 -18.12 -3.31
N TYR A 147 -5.36 -17.46 -2.29
CA TYR A 147 -5.81 -16.07 -2.34
C TYR A 147 -5.82 -15.40 -0.95
N TYR A 148 -5.72 -14.06 -0.94
CA TYR A 148 -5.76 -13.30 0.30
C TYR A 148 -7.11 -13.45 1.02
N ASP A 149 -7.10 -13.84 2.30
CA ASP A 149 -8.32 -14.00 3.09
C ASP A 149 -8.17 -13.57 4.56
N THR A 150 -9.20 -13.83 5.37
CA THR A 150 -9.20 -13.49 6.81
C THR A 150 -8.73 -14.60 7.74
N THR A 151 -8.36 -15.76 7.18
CA THR A 151 -8.03 -16.98 7.92
C THR A 151 -6.54 -17.26 7.95
N ASP A 152 -5.83 -16.88 6.89
CA ASP A 152 -4.39 -16.95 6.79
C ASP A 152 -3.74 -15.63 7.28
N ASP A 153 -2.59 -15.72 7.96
CA ASP A 153 -1.89 -14.56 8.58
C ASP A 153 -1.02 -13.84 7.53
N GLU A 154 -1.64 -13.49 6.41
CA GLU A 154 -0.97 -12.93 5.25
C GLU A 154 -0.66 -11.45 5.44
N THR A 155 0.53 -11.05 5.04
CA THR A 155 0.99 -9.68 5.24
C THR A 155 0.71 -8.82 4.02
N LEU A 156 0.05 -7.69 4.23
CA LEU A 156 -0.09 -6.65 3.21
C LEU A 156 1.19 -5.83 3.07
N VAL A 157 1.54 -5.52 1.82
CA VAL A 157 2.68 -4.68 1.46
C VAL A 157 2.20 -3.54 0.58
N PHE A 158 2.42 -2.31 1.04
CA PHE A 158 2.12 -1.10 0.28
C PHE A 158 3.34 -0.70 -0.51
N VAL A 159 3.18 -0.46 -1.81
CA VAL A 159 4.30 -0.15 -2.72
C VAL A 159 4.09 1.19 -3.38
N THR A 160 5.15 1.99 -3.50
CA THR A 160 5.15 3.21 -4.30
C THR A 160 6.45 3.36 -5.07
N LYS A 161 6.37 3.99 -6.24
CA LYS A 161 7.54 4.26 -7.07
C LYS A 161 8.25 5.52 -6.57
N ILE A 162 9.57 5.50 -6.57
CA ILE A 162 10.37 6.71 -6.37
C ILE A 162 10.23 7.61 -7.59
N THR A 163 9.86 8.87 -7.34
CA THR A 163 9.74 9.92 -8.36
C THR A 163 10.49 11.16 -7.88
N VAL A 164 11.68 11.39 -8.43
CA VAL A 164 12.67 12.38 -8.01
C VAL A 164 12.12 13.79 -8.12
N ALA A 165 12.22 14.54 -7.01
CA ALA A 165 11.85 15.94 -6.92
C ALA A 165 10.46 16.26 -7.48
N ALA A 166 9.54 15.29 -7.40
CA ALA A 166 8.17 15.44 -7.85
C ALA A 166 7.37 16.27 -6.85
N LYS A 167 6.41 17.02 -7.37
CA LYS A 167 5.54 17.87 -6.56
C LYS A 167 4.50 17.01 -5.85
N GLY A 168 4.56 16.95 -4.53
CA GLY A 168 3.61 16.19 -3.72
C GLY A 168 2.59 17.05 -2.99
N LEU A 169 1.96 16.49 -1.96
CA LEU A 169 0.99 17.21 -1.13
C LEU A 169 1.61 18.47 -0.52
N GLY A 170 0.85 19.57 -0.50
CA GLY A 170 1.36 20.87 -0.03
C GLY A 170 2.35 21.56 -0.97
N SER A 171 2.54 21.07 -2.20
CA SER A 171 3.42 21.64 -3.24
C SER A 171 4.93 21.53 -2.99
N ASN A 172 5.35 20.83 -1.94
CA ASN A 172 6.77 20.53 -1.71
C ASN A 172 7.28 19.48 -2.70
N LYS A 173 8.60 19.50 -2.92
CA LYS A 173 9.27 18.50 -3.76
C LYS A 173 9.93 17.46 -2.87
N HIS A 174 9.69 16.19 -3.18
CA HIS A 174 10.28 15.03 -2.52
C HIS A 174 10.26 13.84 -3.47
N ASN A 175 10.84 12.73 -3.03
CA ASN A 175 11.09 11.57 -3.89
C ASN A 175 10.04 10.46 -3.73
N CYS A 176 9.26 10.49 -2.64
CA CYS A 176 8.32 9.43 -2.31
C CYS A 176 7.15 9.99 -1.49
N GLU A 177 5.93 9.60 -1.85
CA GLU A 177 4.72 9.84 -1.07
C GLU A 177 3.85 8.60 -1.16
N PHE A 178 3.25 8.19 -0.05
CA PHE A 178 2.43 7.00 0.01
C PHE A 178 1.19 7.23 0.87
N ALA A 179 0.17 6.42 0.61
CA ALA A 179 -1.05 6.35 1.39
C ALA A 179 -1.21 4.92 1.91
N ALA A 180 -1.19 4.77 3.24
CA ALA A 180 -1.36 3.48 3.91
C ALA A 180 -2.35 3.60 5.07
N PRO A 181 -3.09 2.53 5.40
CA PRO A 181 -3.96 2.49 6.55
C PRO A 181 -3.25 2.83 7.86
N CYS A 182 -3.85 3.71 8.66
CA CYS A 182 -3.35 3.99 10.01
C CYS A 182 -3.46 2.77 10.94
N THR A 183 -4.24 1.75 10.59
CA THR A 183 -4.39 0.50 11.36
C THR A 183 -3.20 -0.43 11.25
N LEU A 184 -2.29 -0.22 10.28
CA LEU A 184 -0.92 -0.74 10.36
C LEU A 184 -0.19 -0.24 11.61
N ASN A 185 -0.75 0.77 12.27
CA ASN A 185 -0.35 1.29 13.56
C ASN A 185 -1.47 0.96 14.60
N PRO A 186 -1.31 -0.11 15.39
CA PRO A 186 -2.36 -0.59 16.31
C PRO A 186 -2.51 0.26 17.58
N VAL A 187 -1.61 1.21 17.83
CA VAL A 187 -1.60 2.03 19.05
C VAL A 187 -1.13 3.43 18.66
N VAL A 188 -2.06 4.40 18.51
CA VAL A 188 -1.84 5.84 18.27
C VAL A 188 -0.37 6.28 18.48
N GLY A 189 0.50 5.98 17.50
CA GLY A 189 1.96 5.98 17.74
C GLY A 189 2.72 4.68 17.36
N GLY A 190 2.33 4.00 16.29
CA GLY A 190 2.91 2.72 15.84
C GLY A 190 4.01 2.88 14.81
N ASP A 191 4.87 1.86 14.75
CA ASP A 191 5.99 1.78 13.83
C ASP A 191 5.55 1.15 12.50
N MET A 192 6.05 1.68 11.39
CA MET A 192 6.05 0.98 10.11
C MET A 192 7.48 0.76 9.67
N ASP A 193 7.74 -0.39 9.05
CA ASP A 193 9.01 -0.64 8.41
C ASP A 193 8.95 -0.20 6.95
N ILE A 194 9.95 0.57 6.53
CA ILE A 194 10.10 1.03 5.15
C ILE A 194 11.35 0.38 4.54
N TYR A 195 11.13 -0.30 3.43
CA TYR A 195 12.19 -0.89 2.62
C TYR A 195 12.34 -0.11 1.33
N MET A 196 13.59 0.22 1.00
CA MET A 196 13.93 0.98 -0.21
C MET A 196 14.70 0.06 -1.17
N GLU A 197 14.09 -0.26 -2.32
CA GLU A 197 14.77 -0.82 -3.49
C GLU A 197 15.26 0.35 -4.36
N LEU A 198 16.57 0.58 -4.34
CA LEU A 198 17.23 1.63 -5.14
C LEU A 198 18.00 0.96 -6.28
N LYS A 199 17.92 1.51 -7.49
CA LYS A 199 18.68 1.04 -8.66
C LYS A 199 19.67 2.08 -9.16
#